data_AF-A0A1I4XCU2-F1
#
_entry.id   AF-A0A1I4XCU2-F1
#
_cell.length_a   1.000
_cell.length_b   1.000
_cell.length_c   1.000
_cell.angle_alpha   90.00
_cell.angle_beta   90.00
_cell.angle_gamma   90.00
#
_symmetry.space_group_name_H-M   'P 1'
#
loop_
_entity.id
_entity.type
_entity.pdbx_description
1 polymer ?
#
loop_
_entity_poly.entity_id
_entity_poly.type
_entity_poly.pdbx_seq_one_letter_code
_entity_poly.pdbx_strand_id
1 'polypeptide(L)' 'MDRLVVDTLRNIEHILDSLEAYVPHPEAVEVNGKRTLRYKEKNIYQAIVQKLARVVSGLNAALMRIKS' A
#
# COMPACT_ATOMS: atom_id res chain seq x y z
N MET A 1 20.17 12.95 6.10
CA MET A 1 19.74 11.58 5.69
C MET A 1 18.22 11.46 5.79
N ASP A 2 17.63 11.87 6.89
CA ASP A 2 16.19 11.77 7.16
C ASP A 2 15.29 12.42 6.10
N ARG A 3 15.66 13.61 5.62
CA ARG A 3 14.90 14.30 4.56
C ARG A 3 14.88 13.51 3.25
N LEU A 4 16.02 12.95 2.85
CA LEU A 4 16.13 12.11 1.65
C LEU A 4 15.28 10.84 1.78
N VAL A 5 15.25 10.22 2.96
CA VAL A 5 14.41 9.04 3.24
C VAL A 5 12.92 9.40 3.14
N VAL A 6 12.51 10.52 3.76
CA VAL A 6 11.12 11.00 3.71
C VAL A 6 10.69 11.32 2.28
N ASP A 7 11.52 12.05 1.53
CA ASP A 7 11.20 12.45 0.16
C ASP A 7 11.14 11.22 -0.76
N THR A 8 12.02 10.23 -0.56
CA THR A 8 11.98 8.96 -1.29
C THR A 8 10.69 8.20 -0.99
N LEU A 9 10.27 8.12 0.27
CA LEU A 9 9.08 7.38 0.65
C LEU A 9 7.81 8.01 0.08
N ARG A 10 7.72 9.34 0.07
CA ARG A 10 6.64 10.08 -0.62
C ARG A 10 6.58 9.81 -2.11
N ASN A 11 7.74 9.72 -2.78
CA ASN A 11 7.78 9.38 -4.20
C ASN A 11 7.26 7.97 -4.45
N ILE A 12 7.59 7.01 -3.58
CA ILE A 12 7.10 5.64 -3.70
C ILE A 12 5.58 5.58 -3.46
N GLU A 13 5.06 6.32 -2.48
CA GLU A 13 3.62 6.47 -2.25
C GLU A 13 2.91 7.01 -3.50
N HIS A 14 3.45 8.07 -4.11
CA HIS A 14 2.83 8.66 -5.30
C HIS A 14 2.82 7.71 -6.51
N ILE A 15 3.89 6.93 -6.69
CA ILE A 15 3.95 5.90 -7.73
C ILE A 15 2.94 4.78 -7.42
N LEU A 16 2.80 4.38 -6.16
CA LEU A 16 1.83 3.38 -5.75
C LEU A 16 0.38 3.85 -6.03
N ASP A 17 0.04 5.09 -5.67
CA ASP A 17 -1.29 5.66 -5.98
C ASP A 17 -1.58 5.63 -7.48
N SER A 18 -0.56 5.95 -8.29
CA SER A 18 -0.66 5.88 -9.75
C SER A 18 -0.91 4.44 -10.23
N LEU A 19 -0.21 3.45 -9.65
CA LEU A 19 -0.41 2.02 -9.98
C LEU A 19 -1.78 1.50 -9.52
N GLU A 20 -2.27 1.96 -8.37
CA GLU A 20 -3.59 1.62 -7.86
C GLU A 20 -4.70 2.08 -8.81
N ALA A 21 -4.54 3.23 -9.46
CA ALA A 21 -5.50 3.73 -10.44
C ALA A 21 -5.65 2.84 -11.70
N TYR A 22 -4.66 1.99 -12.00
CA TYR A 22 -4.72 1.07 -13.15
C TYR A 22 -5.37 -0.28 -12.83
N VAL A 23 -5.64 -0.57 -11.55
CA VAL A 23 -6.29 -1.81 -11.14
C VAL A 23 -7.67 -1.51 -10.56
N PRO A 24 -8.67 -2.37 -10.79
CA PRO A 24 -9.96 -2.22 -10.14
C PRO A 24 -9.79 -2.22 -8.62
N HIS A 25 -10.41 -1.23 -7.97
CA HIS A 25 -10.32 -1.03 -6.54
C HIS A 25 -10.82 -2.27 -5.76
N PRO A 26 -10.24 -2.53 -4.58
CA PRO A 26 -10.69 -3.64 -3.75
C PRO A 26 -12.11 -3.39 -3.23
N GLU A 27 -12.95 -4.43 -3.29
CA GLU A 27 -14.33 -4.38 -2.79
C GLU A 27 -14.34 -4.68 -1.29
N ALA A 28 -15.28 -4.07 -0.57
CA ALA A 28 -15.54 -4.42 0.84
C ALA A 28 -16.24 -5.78 0.90
N VAL A 29 -15.57 -6.76 1.52
CA VAL A 29 -16.06 -8.12 1.69
C VAL A 29 -16.08 -8.49 3.18
N GLU A 30 -17.02 -9.34 3.55
CA GLU A 30 -17.11 -9.86 4.91
C GLU A 30 -16.30 -11.15 5.02
N VAL A 31 -15.30 -11.16 5.90
CA VAL A 31 -14.43 -12.32 6.16
C VAL A 31 -14.39 -12.54 7.66
N ASN A 32 -14.87 -13.71 8.11
CA ASN A 32 -14.93 -14.08 9.53
C ASN A 32 -15.64 -13.03 10.41
N GLY A 33 -16.78 -12.49 9.92
CA GLY A 33 -17.55 -11.45 10.61
C GLY A 33 -16.86 -10.08 10.68
N LYS A 34 -15.76 -9.87 9.94
CA LYS A 34 -15.07 -8.58 9.82
C LYS A 34 -15.12 -8.08 8.39
N ARG A 35 -15.45 -6.80 8.22
CA ARG A 35 -15.34 -6.12 6.91
C ARG A 35 -13.86 -5.90 6.58
N THR A 36 -13.44 -6.37 5.41
CA THR A 36 -12.08 -6.21 4.89
C THR A 36 -12.12 -5.89 3.40
N LEU A 37 -11.15 -5.12 2.91
CA LEU A 37 -11.05 -4.80 1.49
C LEU A 37 -10.30 -5.92 0.77
N ARG A 38 -10.88 -6.47 -0.30
CA ARG A 38 -10.21 -7.49 -1.14
C ARG A 38 -10.35 -7.22 -2.63
N TYR A 39 -9.26 -7.47 -3.35
CA TYR A 39 -9.26 -7.57 -4.79
C TYR A 39 -10.01 -8.82 -5.25
N LYS A 40 -10.96 -8.65 -6.17
CA LYS A 40 -11.87 -9.70 -6.63
C LYS A 40 -11.32 -10.53 -7.79
N GLU A 41 -10.65 -9.88 -8.72
CA GLU A 41 -10.23 -10.46 -10.00
C GLU A 41 -8.96 -11.31 -9.86
N LYS A 42 -8.23 -11.16 -8.74
CA LYS A 42 -7.01 -11.92 -8.40
C LYS A 42 -5.97 -11.92 -9.53
N ASN A 43 -5.86 -10.83 -10.27
CA ASN A 43 -4.88 -10.69 -11.34
C ASN A 43 -3.49 -10.33 -10.76
N ILE A 44 -2.44 -10.51 -11.58
CA ILE A 44 -1.06 -10.26 -11.15
C ILE A 44 -0.80 -8.79 -10.79
N TYR A 45 -1.47 -7.85 -11.46
CA TYR A 45 -1.30 -6.42 -11.20
C TYR A 45 -1.85 -6.03 -9.82
N GLN A 46 -3.04 -6.53 -9.45
CA GLN A 46 -3.61 -6.37 -8.11
C GLN A 46 -2.71 -6.97 -7.03
N ALA A 47 -2.10 -8.14 -7.30
CA ALA A 47 -1.17 -8.77 -6.36
C ALA A 47 0.11 -7.93 -6.17
N ILE A 48 0.64 -7.35 -7.24
CA ILE A 48 1.80 -6.43 -7.20
C ILE A 48 1.45 -5.19 -6.38
N VAL A 49 0.34 -4.52 -6.71
CA VAL A 49 -0.16 -3.34 -6.00
C VAL A 49 -0.34 -3.63 -4.50
N GLN A 50 -1.01 -4.73 -4.16
CA GLN A 50 -1.22 -5.14 -2.77
C GLN A 50 0.10 -5.37 -2.02
N LYS A 51 1.09 -5.98 -2.68
CA LYS A 51 2.40 -6.25 -2.06
C LYS A 51 3.20 -4.96 -1.87
N LEU A 52 3.17 -4.05 -2.84
CA LEU A 52 3.80 -2.73 -2.73
C LEU A 52 3.16 -1.90 -1.62
N ALA A 53 1.83 -1.83 -1.55
CA ALA A 53 1.11 -1.16 -0.48
C ALA A 53 1.53 -1.65 0.91
N ARG A 54 1.74 -2.96 1.06
CA ARG A 54 2.21 -3.55 2.33
C ARG A 54 3.64 -3.15 2.67
N VAL A 55 4.54 -3.10 1.68
CA VAL A 55 5.93 -2.65 1.89
C VAL A 55 5.96 -1.18 2.30
N VAL A 56 5.28 -0.31 1.56
CA VAL A 56 5.21 1.14 1.83
C VAL A 56 4.64 1.41 3.23
N SER A 57 3.55 0.73 3.59
CA SER A 57 2.97 0.82 4.94
C SER A 57 3.96 0.40 6.03
N GLY A 58 4.75 -0.65 5.79
CA GLY A 58 5.79 -1.10 6.71
C GLY A 58 6.93 -0.11 6.86
N LEU A 59 7.38 0.50 5.75
CA LEU A 59 8.41 1.54 5.75
C LEU A 59 7.94 2.79 6.53
N ASN A 60 6.69 3.21 6.33
CA ASN A 60 6.10 4.31 7.08
C ASN A 60 6.05 4.01 8.59
N ALA A 61 5.60 2.81 8.97
CA ALA A 61 5.57 2.41 10.38
C ALA A 61 6.97 2.40 11.01
N ALA A 62 7.99 1.93 10.27
CA ALA A 62 9.38 1.97 10.72
C ALA A 62 9.88 3.41 10.90
N LEU A 63 9.58 4.30 9.96
CA LEU A 63 9.95 5.72 10.03
C LEU A 63 9.30 6.42 11.24
N MET A 64 8.02 6.13 11.52
CA MET A 64 7.35 6.66 12.70
C MET A 64 8.02 6.21 14.01
N ARG A 65 8.48 4.95 14.06
CA ARG A 65 9.14 4.38 15.22
C ARG A 65 10.51 4.98 15.52
N ILE A 66 11.23 5.44 14.50
CA ILE A 66 12.55 6.06 14.68
C ILE A 66 12.44 7.48 15.26
N LYS A 67 11.26 8.11 15.17
CA LYS A 67 11.02 9.49 15.62
C LYS A 67 10.44 9.60 17.04
N SER A 68 10.18 8.49 17.76
CA SER A 68 9.70 8.49 19.16
C SER A 68 10.81 8.07 20.12
#